data_AF-A0A946JVB8-F1
#
_entry.id   AF-A0A946JVB8-F1
#
_cell.length_a   1.000
_cell.length_b   1.000
_cell.length_c   1.000
_cell.angle_alpha   90.00
_cell.angle_beta   90.00
_cell.angle_gamma   90.00
#
_symmetry.space_group_name_H-M   'P 1'
#
loop_
_entity.id
_entity.type
_entity.pdbx_description
1 polymer ?
#
loop_
_entity_poly.entity_id
_entity_poly.type
_entity_poly.pdbx_seq_one_letter_code
_entity_poly.pdbx_strand_id
1 'polypeptide(L)' 'PANIITRSKYNILEPRQDYELTGQVPNVVFPSGIIVEDYNDDGFAKMDSNVKIYYGAADTCVGMAESTISELIGMAKND' A
#
# COMPACT_ATOMS: atom_id res chain seq x y z
N PRO A 1 14.84 -0.77 13.43
CA PRO A 1 13.58 -1.56 13.50
C PRO A 1 13.78 -3.01 13.02
N ALA A 2 14.37 -3.87 13.87
CA ALA A 2 14.60 -5.30 13.56
C ALA A 2 13.66 -6.27 14.30
N ASN A 3 13.01 -5.80 15.37
CA ASN A 3 12.00 -6.58 16.08
C ASN A 3 10.62 -6.39 15.40
N ILE A 4 10.07 -7.45 14.83
CA ILE A 4 8.78 -7.43 14.14
C ILE A 4 7.67 -7.70 15.16
N ILE A 5 6.77 -6.74 15.35
CA ILE A 5 5.61 -6.88 16.24
C ILE A 5 4.50 -7.69 15.56
N THR A 6 4.26 -7.44 14.28
CA THR A 6 3.19 -8.06 13.51
C THR A 6 3.46 -7.99 12.00
N ARG A 7 2.80 -8.84 11.22
CA ARG A 7 2.91 -8.94 9.74
C ARG A 7 1.67 -9.66 9.22
N SER A 8 0.95 -9.05 8.26
CA SER A 8 -0.21 -9.71 7.63
C SER A 8 0.21 -11.02 6.96
N LYS A 9 -0.66 -12.01 7.05
CA LYS A 9 -0.53 -13.30 6.35
C LYS A 9 -0.75 -13.15 4.83
N TYR A 10 -1.57 -12.18 4.41
CA TYR A 10 -1.98 -12.00 3.02
C TYR A 10 -1.42 -10.69 2.45
N ASN A 11 -1.47 -10.59 1.12
CA ASN A 11 -1.14 -9.37 0.39
C ASN A 11 -2.27 -8.34 0.50
N ILE A 12 -1.91 -7.06 0.64
CA ILE A 12 -2.86 -5.94 0.60
C ILE A 12 -3.23 -5.53 -0.83
N LEU A 13 -2.38 -5.86 -1.80
CA LEU A 13 -2.56 -5.60 -3.23
C LEU A 13 -1.93 -6.75 -4.05
N GLU A 14 -2.59 -7.15 -5.12
CA GLU A 14 -2.09 -8.10 -6.14
C GLU A 14 -2.58 -7.68 -7.53
N PRO A 15 -1.89 -8.09 -8.60
CA PRO A 15 -2.32 -7.81 -9.96
C PRO A 15 -3.71 -8.40 -10.24
N ARG A 16 -4.65 -7.55 -10.66
CA ARG A 16 -6.02 -7.93 -11.04
C ARG A 16 -6.51 -7.18 -12.27
N GLN A 17 -6.08 -5.94 -12.47
CA GLN A 17 -6.48 -5.10 -13.59
C GLN A 17 -5.62 -5.36 -14.82
N ASP A 18 -6.15 -5.11 -16.03
CA ASP A 18 -5.44 -5.36 -17.29
C ASP A 18 -4.06 -4.67 -17.33
N TYR A 19 -3.96 -3.46 -16.79
CA TYR A 19 -2.72 -2.69 -16.74
C TYR A 19 -1.70 -3.21 -15.70
N GLU A 20 -2.09 -4.15 -14.85
CA GLU A 20 -1.22 -4.85 -13.87
C GLU A 20 -0.85 -6.26 -14.37
N LEU A 21 -1.76 -6.87 -15.12
CA LEU A 21 -1.61 -8.20 -15.69
C LEU A 21 -0.80 -8.19 -16.99
N THR A 22 -0.83 -7.09 -17.75
CA THR A 22 -0.17 -6.96 -19.06
C THR A 22 0.70 -5.71 -19.14
N GLY A 23 1.93 -5.87 -19.64
CA GLY A 23 2.90 -4.78 -19.79
C GLY A 23 4.30 -5.30 -20.11
N GLN A 24 5.32 -4.47 -19.90
CA GLN A 24 6.73 -4.84 -20.03
C GLN A 24 7.08 -6.05 -19.16
N VAL A 25 6.55 -6.10 -17.93
CA VAL A 25 6.64 -7.27 -17.04
C VAL A 25 5.24 -7.62 -16.54
N PRO A 26 4.59 -8.67 -17.09
CA PRO A 26 3.23 -9.10 -16.69
C PRO A 26 3.13 -9.47 -15.20
N ASN A 27 1.93 -9.30 -14.64
CA ASN A 27 1.56 -9.68 -13.26
C ASN A 27 2.41 -8.98 -12.19
N VAL A 28 2.58 -7.65 -12.30
CA VAL A 28 3.34 -6.86 -11.33
C VAL A 28 2.48 -5.76 -10.73
N VAL A 29 2.48 -5.69 -9.40
CA VAL A 29 2.20 -4.48 -8.62
C VAL A 29 3.38 -4.26 -7.68
N PHE A 30 4.02 -3.10 -7.75
CA PHE A 30 5.22 -2.79 -6.97
C PHE A 30 5.08 -1.45 -6.25
N PRO A 31 4.83 -1.41 -4.93
CA PRO A 31 4.64 -0.16 -4.20
C PRO A 31 5.92 0.68 -4.20
N SER A 32 5.81 1.96 -4.54
CA SER A 32 6.95 2.87 -4.73
C SER A 32 6.87 4.15 -3.90
N GLY A 33 5.67 4.53 -3.42
CA GLY A 33 5.50 5.70 -2.57
C GLY A 33 4.15 5.73 -1.88
N ILE A 34 4.06 6.51 -0.80
CA ILE A 34 2.82 6.76 -0.07
C ILE A 34 2.73 8.24 0.27
N ILE A 35 1.55 8.82 0.06
CA ILE A 35 1.20 10.16 0.55
C ILE A 35 0.18 9.97 1.67
N VAL A 36 0.49 10.52 2.84
CA VAL A 36 -0.42 10.59 4.00
C VAL A 36 -1.01 11.99 4.04
N GLU A 37 -2.33 12.10 4.16
CA GLU A 37 -3.02 13.39 4.10
C GLU A 37 -3.00 14.17 5.42
N ASP A 38 -2.88 13.49 6.57
CA ASP A 38 -3.02 14.11 7.88
C ASP A 38 -2.08 13.50 8.94
N TYR A 39 -1.49 14.38 9.74
CA TYR A 39 -0.52 14.07 10.79
C TYR A 39 -0.94 14.73 12.10
N ASN A 40 -0.62 14.08 13.23
CA ASN A 40 -0.77 14.69 14.54
C ASN A 40 0.40 15.66 14.85
N ASP A 41 0.30 16.39 15.96
CA ASP A 41 1.28 17.40 16.36
C ASP A 41 2.68 16.82 16.60
N ASP A 42 2.77 15.51 16.88
CA ASP A 42 4.03 14.77 17.06
C ASP A 42 4.66 14.33 15.72
N GLY A 43 4.02 14.62 14.58
CA GLY A 43 4.49 14.28 13.25
C GLY A 43 4.20 12.85 12.79
N PHE A 44 3.30 12.13 13.47
CA PHE A 44 2.86 10.80 13.05
C PHE A 44 1.55 10.86 12.26
N ALA A 45 1.41 9.97 11.28
CA ALA A 45 0.16 9.83 10.53
C ALA A 45 -1.01 9.54 11.48
N LYS A 46 -2.13 10.25 11.33
CA LYS A 46 -3.34 9.94 12.11
C LYS A 46 -3.91 8.59 11.68
N MET A 47 -4.54 7.87 12.60
CA MET A 47 -5.09 6.53 12.32
C MET A 47 -6.18 6.55 11.26
N ASP A 48 -7.01 7.60 11.25
CA ASP A 48 -8.07 7.86 10.28
C ASP A 48 -7.58 8.62 9.04
N SER A 49 -6.28 8.91 8.93
CA SER A 49 -5.74 9.60 7.77
C SER A 49 -5.87 8.72 6.52
N ASN A 50 -6.43 9.30 5.46
CA ASN A 50 -6.38 8.73 4.13
C ASN A 50 -4.94 8.68 3.63
N VAL A 51 -4.64 7.62 2.91
CA VAL A 51 -3.35 7.44 2.26
C VAL A 51 -3.54 7.09 0.79
N LYS A 52 -2.65 7.64 -0.04
CA LYS A 52 -2.54 7.32 -1.46
C LYS A 52 -1.24 6.55 -1.68
N ILE A 53 -1.36 5.29 -2.06
CA ILE A 53 -0.25 4.38 -2.30
C ILE A 53 -0.01 4.32 -3.80
N TYR A 54 1.14 4.83 -4.23
CA TYR A 54 1.59 4.75 -5.61
C TYR A 54 2.37 3.46 -5.83
N TYR A 55 2.09 2.79 -6.94
CA TYR A 55 2.74 1.55 -7.31
C TYR A 55 3.01 1.47 -8.81
N GLY A 56 4.08 0.79 -9.20
CA GLY A 56 4.30 0.39 -10.58
C GLY A 56 3.39 -0.76 -10.94
N ALA A 57 2.72 -0.66 -12.08
CA ALA A 57 1.87 -1.71 -12.63
C ALA A 57 2.46 -2.25 -13.93
N ALA A 58 2.66 -3.57 -13.96
CA ALA A 58 3.27 -4.31 -15.06
C ALA A 58 4.59 -3.74 -15.62
N ASP A 59 5.40 -3.08 -14.78
CA ASP A 59 6.57 -2.27 -15.19
C ASP A 59 6.30 -1.31 -16.37
N THR A 60 5.08 -0.80 -16.47
CA THR A 60 4.60 -0.05 -17.64
C THR A 60 3.99 1.29 -17.27
N CYS A 61 3.19 1.33 -16.21
CA CYS A 61 2.54 2.56 -15.76
C CYS A 61 2.57 2.69 -14.24
N VAL A 62 2.09 3.83 -13.76
CA VAL A 62 1.92 4.11 -12.33
C VAL A 62 0.44 4.00 -11.99
N GLY A 63 0.11 3.11 -11.07
CA GLY A 63 -1.19 3.01 -10.42
C GLY A 63 -1.22 3.75 -9.07
N MET A 64 -2.42 3.99 -8.57
CA MET A 64 -2.65 4.60 -7.26
C MET A 64 -3.83 3.91 -6.58
N ALA A 65 -3.61 3.43 -5.35
CA ALA A 65 -4.62 2.84 -4.49
C ALA A 65 -4.85 3.72 -3.26
N GLU A 66 -6.07 3.69 -2.70
CA GLU A 66 -6.46 4.46 -1.52
C GLU A 66 -6.81 3.52 -0.36
N SER A 67 -6.48 3.94 0.87
CA SER A 67 -6.84 3.27 2.13
C SER A 67 -6.70 4.26 3.29
N THR A 68 -6.80 3.78 4.54
CA THR A 68 -6.42 4.53 5.74
C THR A 68 -5.31 3.83 6.53
N ILE A 69 -4.60 4.57 7.39
CA ILE A 69 -3.60 3.98 8.29
C ILE A 69 -4.22 2.88 9.17
N SER A 70 -5.44 3.07 9.64
CA SER A 70 -6.16 2.10 10.47
C SER A 70 -6.44 0.78 9.76
N GLU A 71 -6.82 0.81 8.49
CA GLU A 71 -7.05 -0.39 7.69
C GLU A 71 -5.74 -1.16 7.46
N LEU A 72 -4.67 -0.47 7.06
CA LEU A 72 -3.37 -1.09 6.83
C LEU A 72 -2.78 -1.75 8.09
N ILE A 73 -2.87 -1.06 9.23
CA ILE A 73 -2.44 -1.63 10.52
C ILE A 73 -3.39 -2.77 10.95
N GLY A 74 -4.68 -2.63 10.68
CA GLY A 74 -5.69 -3.65 10.94
C GLY A 74 -5.40 -4.96 10.22
N MET A 75 -5.11 -4.89 8.90
CA MET A 75 -4.69 -6.05 8.10
C MET A 75 -3.41 -6.69 8.64
N ALA A 76 -2.44 -5.88 9.09
CA ALA A 76 -1.22 -6.43 9.67
C ALA A 76 -1.48 -7.21 10.96
N LYS A 77 -2.41 -6.75 11.82
CA LYS A 77 -2.67 -7.30 13.16
C LYS A 77 -3.70 -8.43 13.21
N ASN A 78 -4.70 -8.40 12.35
CA ASN A 78 -5.93 -9.19 12.50
C ASN A 78 -6.05 -10.37 11.50
N ASP A 79 -5.06 -10.55 10.63
CA ASP A 79 -4.98 -11.65 9.65
C ASP A 79 -4.16 -12.85 10.15
#